data_AF-A0A8I1IWN3-F1
#
_entry.id   AF-A0A8I1IWN3-F1
#
_cell.length_a   1.000
_cell.length_b   1.000
_cell.length_c   1.000
_cell.angle_alpha   90.00
_cell.angle_beta   90.00
_cell.angle_gamma   90.00
#
_symmetry.space_group_name_H-M   'P 1'
#
loop_
_entity.id
_entity.type
_entity.pdbx_description
1 polymer ?
#
loop_
_entity_poly.entity_id
_entity_poly.type
_entity_poly.pdbx_seq_one_letter_code
_entity_poly.pdbx_strand_id
1 'polypeptide(L)'
;MIYWLFPKLNPLFPTFIFCPILAILIGVCFAYFKGNIYLGLILALLLPLIFIATNLETIAVNIDAWLLYGFIYAIITFVAYKMAFSQLGKSS
;
A
#
# COMPACT_ATOMS: atom_id res chain seq x y z
N MET A 1 5.52 5.30 14.21
CA MET A 1 6.07 5.48 12.85
C MET A 1 7.24 4.53 12.65
N ILE A 2 7.48 3.98 11.45
CA ILE A 2 8.54 2.97 11.25
C ILE A 2 9.93 3.45 11.71
N TYR A 3 10.20 4.75 11.63
CA TYR A 3 11.46 5.37 12.10
C TYR A 3 11.60 5.47 13.62
N TRP A 4 10.52 5.28 14.38
CA TRP A 4 10.64 5.14 15.84
C TRP A 4 11.27 3.80 16.22
N LEU A 5 11.00 2.75 15.44
CA LEU A 5 11.62 1.44 15.58
C LEU A 5 12.98 1.37 14.89
N PHE A 6 13.13 2.05 13.74
CA PHE A 6 14.35 2.03 12.94
C PHE A 6 14.83 3.46 12.61
N PRO A 7 15.51 4.15 13.54
CA PRO A 7 15.87 5.56 13.38
C PRO A 7 16.84 5.85 12.22
N LYS A 8 17.61 4.85 11.81
CA LYS A 8 18.59 4.93 10.71
C LYS A 8 18.08 4.29 9.40
N LEU A 9 16.79 3.98 9.32
CA LEU A 9 16.22 3.38 8.12
C LEU A 9 16.31 4.36 6.95
N ASN A 10 16.82 3.91 5.81
CA ASN A 10 16.81 4.72 4.61
C ASN A 10 15.35 4.98 4.19
N PRO A 11 14.92 6.24 4.02
CA PRO A 11 13.55 6.55 3.70
C PRO A 11 13.06 6.05 2.34
N LEU A 12 13.98 5.75 1.43
CA LEU A 12 13.66 5.14 0.14
C LEU A 12 13.22 3.67 0.30
N PHE A 13 13.69 2.97 1.33
CA PHE A 13 13.35 1.57 1.55
C PHE A 13 11.84 1.36 1.82
N PRO A 14 11.19 2.06 2.77
CA PRO A 14 9.77 1.87 3.00
C PRO A 14 8.94 2.29 1.79
N THR A 15 9.33 3.36 1.09
CA THR A 15 8.61 3.89 -0.07
C THR A 15 8.72 2.99 -1.29
N PHE A 16 9.92 2.51 -1.66
CA PHE A 16 10.11 1.80 -2.92
C PHE A 16 10.12 0.28 -2.82
N ILE A 17 10.23 -0.28 -1.60
CA ILE A 17 10.31 -1.72 -1.41
C ILE A 17 9.18 -2.20 -0.50
N PHE A 18 9.12 -1.71 0.74
CA PHE A 18 8.19 -2.25 1.72
C PHE A 18 6.72 -2.01 1.37
N CYS A 19 6.34 -0.76 1.07
CA CYS A 19 4.97 -0.42 0.74
C CYS A 19 4.48 -1.06 -0.58
N PRO A 20 5.27 -1.10 -1.66
CA PRO A 20 4.91 -1.85 -2.86
C PRO A 20 4.66 -3.34 -2.59
N ILE A 21 5.50 -3.99 -1.78
CA ILE A 21 5.29 -5.39 -1.39
C ILE A 21 3.97 -5.55 -0.62
N LEU A 22 3.71 -4.68 0.37
CA LEU A 22 2.45 -4.71 1.11
C LEU A 22 1.24 -4.46 0.21
N ALA A 23 1.33 -3.53 -0.74
CA ALA A 23 0.27 -3.24 -1.70
C ALA A 23 -0.07 -4.47 -2.56
N ILE A 24 0.94 -5.20 -3.03
CA ILE A 24 0.76 -6.47 -3.74
C ILE A 24 0.06 -7.49 -2.84
N LEU A 25 0.55 -7.68 -1.62
CA LEU A 25 -0.01 -8.65 -0.68
C LEU A 25 -1.48 -8.36 -0.35
N ILE A 26 -1.84 -7.09 -0.14
CA ILE A 26 -3.24 -6.68 0.04
C ILE A 26 -4.07 -7.12 -1.16
N GLY A 27 -3.62 -6.82 -2.39
CA GLY A 27 -4.35 -7.20 -3.61
C GLY A 27 -4.53 -8.71 -3.74
N VAL A 28 -3.47 -9.48 -3.52
CA VAL A 28 -3.49 -10.95 -3.57
C VAL A 28 -4.41 -11.54 -2.50
N CYS A 29 -4.33 -11.07 -1.25
CA CYS A 29 -5.19 -11.54 -0.16
C CYS A 29 -6.66 -11.28 -0.47
N PHE A 30 -7.01 -10.07 -0.90
CA PHE A 30 -8.40 -9.75 -1.27
C PHE A 30 -8.89 -10.59 -2.45
N ALA A 31 -8.02 -10.91 -3.41
CA ALA A 31 -8.37 -11.80 -4.50
C ALA A 31 -8.63 -13.23 -4.01
N TYR A 32 -7.76 -13.75 -3.14
CA TYR A 32 -7.86 -15.08 -2.55
C TYR A 32 -9.15 -15.28 -1.75
N PHE A 33 -9.50 -14.31 -0.92
CA PHE A 33 -10.74 -14.34 -0.12
C PHE A 33 -11.99 -13.90 -0.90
N LYS A 34 -11.87 -13.62 -2.21
CA LYS A 34 -12.95 -13.03 -3.03
C LYS A 34 -13.56 -11.77 -2.40
N GLY A 35 -12.73 -10.99 -1.71
CA GLY A 35 -13.11 -9.78 -1.02
C GLY A 35 -13.35 -8.59 -1.96
N ASN A 36 -13.94 -7.53 -1.40
CA ASN A 36 -14.21 -6.30 -2.13
C ASN A 36 -12.91 -5.51 -2.39
N ILE A 37 -12.55 -5.34 -3.66
CA ILE A 37 -11.35 -4.61 -4.08
C ILE A 37 -11.31 -3.17 -3.54
N TYR A 38 -12.44 -2.48 -3.41
CA TYR A 38 -12.47 -1.10 -2.92
C TYR A 38 -11.87 -0.97 -1.51
N LEU A 39 -12.09 -1.96 -0.64
CA LEU A 39 -11.46 -1.99 0.68
C LEU A 39 -9.94 -2.17 0.59
N GLY A 40 -9.47 -3.03 -0.32
CA GLY A 40 -8.04 -3.20 -0.59
C GLY A 40 -7.38 -1.91 -1.09
N LEU A 41 -8.06 -1.17 -1.98
CA LEU A 41 -7.57 0.12 -2.48
C LEU A 41 -7.48 1.19 -1.40
N ILE A 42 -8.48 1.26 -0.51
CA ILE A 42 -8.46 2.18 0.64
C ILE A 42 -7.28 1.84 1.54
N LEU A 43 -7.05 0.56 1.86
CA LEU A 43 -5.90 0.13 2.66
C LEU A 43 -4.57 0.50 2.01
N ALA A 44 -4.46 0.33 0.69
CA ALA A 44 -3.26 0.70 -0.06
C ALA A 44 -3.00 2.21 -0.05
N LEU A 45 -4.05 3.02 -0.16
CA LEU A 45 -3.97 4.49 -0.07
C LEU A 45 -3.46 4.97 1.29
N LEU A 46 -3.70 4.19 2.35
CA LEU A 46 -3.26 4.50 3.71
C LEU A 46 -1.83 4.04 4.02
N LEU A 47 -1.21 3.20 3.17
CA LEU A 47 0.17 2.71 3.37
C LEU A 47 1.21 3.83 3.55
N PRO A 48 1.20 4.95 2.78
CA PRO A 48 2.20 5.99 2.96
C PRO A 48 2.12 6.66 4.34
N LEU A 49 0.95 6.63 5.00
CA LEU A 49 0.78 7.22 6.33
C LEU A 49 1.62 6.50 7.39
N ILE A 50 2.00 5.23 7.19
CA ILE A 50 2.85 4.46 8.12
C ILE A 50 4.20 5.17 8.37
N PHE A 51 4.67 5.96 7.41
CA PHE A 51 5.96 6.65 7.47
C PHE A 51 5.88 8.17 7.29
N ILE A 52 4.75 8.74 6.87
CA ILE A 52 4.53 10.20 6.78
C ILE A 52 3.83 10.76 8.05
N ALA A 53 3.02 9.95 8.73
CA ALA A 53 2.17 10.42 9.83
C ALA A 53 2.88 10.48 11.19
N THR A 54 3.95 11.29 11.33
CA THR A 54 4.60 11.57 12.63
C THR A 54 3.75 12.48 13.51
N ASN A 55 3.13 13.50 12.91
CA ASN A 55 2.21 14.44 13.52
C ASN A 55 1.33 15.07 12.41
N LEU A 56 0.26 15.77 12.78
CA LEU A 56 -0.68 16.39 11.82
C LEU A 56 0.01 17.40 10.89
N GLU A 57 1.02 18.11 11.38
CA GLU A 57 1.78 19.10 10.62
C GLU A 57 2.63 18.43 9.52
N THR A 58 3.26 17.29 9.82
CA THR A 58 4.02 16.51 8.85
C THR A 58 3.10 15.96 7.76
N ILE A 59 1.89 15.52 8.12
CA ILE A 59 0.90 15.05 7.15
C ILE A 59 0.48 16.20 6.22
N ALA A 60 0.20 17.38 6.77
CA ALA A 60 -0.21 18.54 5.98
C ALA A 60 0.88 18.98 4.98
N VAL A 61 2.15 18.98 5.40
CA VAL A 61 3.29 19.33 4.53
C VAL A 61 3.59 18.26 3.49
N ASN A 62 3.20 17.01 3.73
CA ASN A 62 3.46 15.87 2.83
C ASN A 62 2.17 15.31 2.19
N ILE A 63 1.11 16.11 2.12
CA ILE A 63 -0.18 15.69 1.56
C ILE A 63 -0.05 15.25 0.09
N ASP A 64 0.79 15.96 -0.69
CA ASP A 64 1.05 15.65 -2.09
C ASP A 64 1.77 14.31 -2.25
N ALA A 65 2.76 14.05 -1.38
CA ALA A 65 3.47 12.78 -1.34
C ALA A 65 2.52 11.65 -0.94
N TRP A 66 1.66 11.86 0.06
CA TRP A 66 0.66 10.88 0.46
C TRP A 66 -0.29 10.54 -0.69
N LEU A 67 -0.82 11.55 -1.40
CA LEU A 67 -1.71 11.33 -2.54
C LEU A 67 -1.01 10.59 -3.67
N LEU A 68 0.19 11.03 -4.06
CA LEU A 68 0.94 10.42 -5.16
C LEU A 68 1.30 8.97 -4.86
N TYR A 69 1.96 8.71 -3.73
CA TYR A 69 2.38 7.36 -3.37
C TYR A 69 1.18 6.47 -3.04
N GLY A 70 0.16 7.00 -2.36
CA GLY A 70 -1.07 6.29 -2.07
C GLY A 70 -1.77 5.84 -3.35
N PHE A 71 -1.84 6.70 -4.36
CA PHE A 71 -2.42 6.36 -5.66
C PHE A 71 -1.61 5.29 -6.40
N ILE A 72 -0.27 5.41 -6.40
CA ILE A 72 0.62 4.40 -6.98
C ILE A 72 0.40 3.04 -6.30
N TYR A 73 0.34 2.99 -4.97
CA TYR A 73 0.10 1.75 -4.25
C TYR A 73 -1.29 1.18 -4.50
N ALA A 74 -2.32 2.02 -4.62
CA ALA A 74 -3.66 1.58 -5.01
C ALA A 74 -3.67 0.94 -6.41
N ILE A 75 -2.94 1.51 -7.38
CA ILE A 75 -2.78 0.90 -8.71
C ILE A 75 -2.11 -0.47 -8.59
N ILE A 76 -1.01 -0.58 -7.84
CA ILE A 76 -0.30 -1.84 -7.62
C ILE A 76 -1.24 -2.88 -7.01
N THR A 77 -2.01 -2.52 -5.98
CA THR A 77 -3.00 -3.39 -5.34
C THR A 77 -4.08 -3.82 -6.32
N PHE A 78 -4.59 -2.92 -7.15
CA PHE A 78 -5.59 -3.24 -8.17
C PHE A 78 -5.08 -4.26 -9.19
N VAL A 79 -3.88 -4.02 -9.73
CA VAL A 79 -3.25 -4.92 -10.70
C VAL A 79 -3.01 -6.30 -10.07
N ALA A 80 -2.43 -6.34 -8.87
CA ALA A 80 -2.18 -7.58 -8.14
C ALA A 80 -3.48 -8.36 -7.88
N TYR A 81 -4.55 -7.68 -7.46
CA TYR A 81 -5.86 -8.29 -7.28
C TYR A 81 -6.39 -8.91 -8.59
N LYS A 82 -6.39 -8.15 -9.69
CA LYS A 82 -6.91 -8.63 -10.98
C LYS A 82 -6.12 -9.83 -11.49
N MET A 83 -4.80 -9.80 -11.37
CA MET A 83 -3.93 -10.91 -11.76
C MET A 83 -4.21 -12.15 -10.91
N ALA A 84 -4.19 -12.02 -9.58
CA ALA A 84 -4.42 -13.14 -8.67
C ALA A 84 -5.84 -13.73 -8.84
N PHE A 85 -6.87 -12.88 -8.92
CA PHE A 85 -8.26 -13.32 -9.07
C PHE A 85 -8.46 -14.07 -10.39
N SER A 86 -7.83 -13.60 -11.49
CA SER A 86 -7.88 -14.30 -12.77
C SER A 86 -7.21 -15.67 -12.74
N GLN A 87 -6.15 -15.86 -11.95
CA GLN A 87 -5.47 -17.15 -11.83
C GLN A 87 -6.29 -18.12 -10.97
N LEU A 88 -6.88 -17.63 -9.88
CA LEU A 88 -7.72 -18.44 -8.99
C LEU A 88 -8.99 -18.93 -9.70
N GLY A 89 -9.60 -18.12 -10.56
CA GLY A 89 -10.76 -18.52 -11.36
C GLY A 89 -10.46 -19.51 -12.49
N LYS A 90 -9.20 -19.69 -12.89
CA LYS A 90 -8.78 -20.74 -13.84
C LYS A 90 -8.53 -22.09 -13.19
N SER A 91 -8.41 -22.12 -11.86
CA SER A 91 -8.07 -23.31 -11.08
C SER A 91 -9.28 -24.01 -10.44
N SER A 92 -10.50 -23.46 -10.61
CA SER A 92 -11.77 -24.03 -10.16
C SER A 92 -12.57 -24.62 -11.31
#